data_AF-A0A0T1WLD0-F1
#
_entry.id   AF-A0A0T1WLD0-F1
#
_cell.length_a   1.000
_cell.length_b   1.000
_cell.length_c   1.000
_cell.angle_alpha   90.00
_cell.angle_beta   90.00
_cell.angle_gamma   90.00
#
_symmetry.space_group_name_H-M   'P 1'
#
loop_
_entity.id
_entity.type
_entity.pdbx_description
1 polymer ?
#
loop_
_entity_poly.entity_id
_entity_poly.type
_entity_poly.pdbx_seq_one_letter_code
_entity_poly.pdbx_strand_id
1 'polypeptide(L)'
;MNARDECSVDDESSWLSMHAAAMERAITELLRQKPMDVDRIGHLLLRDLPEGGEKVALLRCRFAIGLSNCPNSRVLIGDRARAILTP
;
A
#
# COMPACT_ATOMS: atom_id res chain seq x y z
N MET A 1 -11.93 35.63 -3.89
CA MET A 1 -13.01 34.75 -3.40
C MET A 1 -12.58 33.30 -3.64
N ASN A 2 -12.51 32.49 -2.59
CA ASN A 2 -12.06 31.09 -2.63
C ASN A 2 -13.15 30.20 -3.26
N ALA A 3 -12.78 29.43 -4.29
CA ALA A 3 -13.47 28.22 -4.70
C ALA A 3 -12.54 27.04 -4.36
N ARG A 4 -12.46 26.73 -3.06
CA ARG A 4 -12.04 25.43 -2.57
C ARG A 4 -13.31 24.77 -2.07
N ASP A 5 -13.33 23.45 -2.06
CA ASP A 5 -14.43 22.59 -1.56
C ASP A 5 -15.45 22.17 -2.61
N GLU A 6 -15.03 21.26 -3.49
CA GLU A 6 -15.91 20.26 -4.11
C GLU A 6 -15.03 19.11 -4.65
N CYS A 7 -14.34 18.40 -3.75
CA CYS A 7 -13.80 17.07 -4.06
C CYS A 7 -14.63 16.08 -3.24
N SER A 8 -15.57 15.43 -3.93
CA SER A 8 -16.53 14.46 -3.39
C SER A 8 -15.81 13.37 -2.59
N VAL A 9 -16.37 13.02 -1.43
CA VAL A 9 -15.80 12.05 -0.47
C VAL A 9 -16.02 10.58 -0.94
N ASP A 10 -16.31 10.35 -2.22
CA ASP A 10 -16.68 9.04 -2.76
C ASP A 10 -15.58 8.34 -3.58
N ASP A 11 -14.42 8.99 -3.81
CA ASP A 11 -13.33 8.42 -4.63
C ASP A 11 -12.24 7.70 -3.79
N GLU A 12 -12.04 8.09 -2.53
CA GLU A 12 -11.02 7.53 -1.61
C GLU A 12 -11.19 6.02 -1.37
N SER A 13 -12.43 5.52 -1.32
CA SER A 13 -12.72 4.08 -1.16
C SER A 13 -12.24 3.24 -2.35
N SER A 14 -12.24 3.81 -3.56
CA SER A 14 -11.77 3.14 -4.77
C SER A 14 -10.25 2.96 -4.73
N TRP A 15 -9.51 3.99 -4.32
CA TRP A 15 -8.04 3.90 -4.21
C TRP A 15 -7.58 2.98 -3.09
N LEU A 16 -8.27 2.97 -1.96
CA LEU A 16 -8.03 2.03 -0.86
C LEU A 16 -8.30 0.57 -1.27
N SER A 17 -9.37 0.30 -2.00
CA SER A 17 -9.68 -1.05 -2.49
C SER A 17 -8.70 -1.53 -3.56
N MET A 18 -8.28 -0.65 -4.48
CA MET A 18 -7.24 -0.96 -5.46
C MET A 18 -5.87 -1.19 -4.77
N HIS A 19 -5.56 -0.41 -3.73
CA HIS A 19 -4.36 -0.63 -2.92
C HIS A 19 -4.39 -2.00 -2.23
N ALA A 20 -5.51 -2.36 -1.60
CA ALA A 20 -5.67 -3.66 -0.96
C ALA A 20 -5.49 -4.81 -1.97
N ALA A 21 -6.10 -4.71 -3.15
CA ALA A 21 -5.94 -5.71 -4.20
C ALA A 21 -4.48 -5.82 -4.70
N ALA A 22 -3.81 -4.69 -4.94
CA ALA A 22 -2.40 -4.68 -5.35
C ALA A 22 -1.48 -5.24 -4.27
N MET A 23 -1.77 -4.94 -3.00
CA MET A 23 -1.07 -5.46 -1.83
C MET A 23 -1.23 -6.98 -1.73
N GLU A 24 -2.46 -7.48 -1.84
CA GLU A 24 -2.77 -8.91 -1.81
C GLU A 24 -2.05 -9.67 -2.91
N ARG A 25 -2.02 -9.15 -4.15
CA ARG A 25 -1.31 -9.78 -5.27
C ARG A 25 0.20 -9.83 -5.05
N ALA A 26 0.80 -8.74 -4.57
CA ALA A 26 2.23 -8.69 -4.27
C ALA A 26 2.63 -9.66 -3.14
N ILE A 27 1.81 -9.75 -2.08
CA ILE A 27 2.01 -10.71 -0.99
C ILE A 27 1.80 -12.15 -1.50
N THR A 28 0.78 -12.39 -2.30
CA THR A 28 0.50 -13.72 -2.87
C THR A 28 1.68 -14.21 -3.70
N GLU A 29 2.27 -13.35 -4.54
CA GLU A 29 3.45 -13.70 -5.33
C GLU A 29 4.66 -14.04 -4.44
N LEU A 30 4.89 -13.26 -3.38
CA LEU A 30 5.92 -13.58 -2.39
C LEU A 30 5.67 -14.94 -1.73
N LEU A 31 4.43 -15.22 -1.32
CA LEU A 31 4.05 -16.48 -0.65
C LEU A 31 4.18 -17.69 -1.56
N ARG A 32 3.95 -17.54 -2.87
CA ARG A 32 4.18 -18.60 -3.86
C ARG A 32 5.65 -19.00 -3.94
N GLN A 33 6.56 -18.03 -3.82
CA GLN A 33 8.00 -18.28 -3.86
C GLN A 33 8.54 -18.73 -2.49
N LYS A 34 7.99 -18.18 -1.41
CA LYS A 34 8.45 -18.41 -0.04
C LYS A 34 7.26 -18.44 0.93
N PRO A 35 6.71 -19.63 1.20
CA PRO A 35 5.69 -19.80 2.22
C PRO A 35 6.21 -19.30 3.57
N MET A 36 5.38 -18.55 4.30
CA MET A 36 5.71 -18.03 5.62
C MET A 36 4.48 -17.96 6.52
N ASP A 37 4.75 -17.86 7.82
CA ASP A 37 3.73 -17.72 8.84
C ASP A 37 3.07 -16.33 8.79
N VAL A 38 1.81 -16.26 9.20
CA VAL A 38 0.98 -15.05 9.22
C VAL A 38 1.63 -13.94 10.05
N ASP A 39 2.24 -14.30 11.18
CA ASP A 39 2.98 -13.36 12.02
C ASP A 39 4.11 -12.66 11.24
N ARG A 40 4.78 -13.39 10.33
CA ARG A 40 5.84 -12.79 9.50
C ARG A 40 5.27 -11.89 8.41
N ILE A 41 4.10 -12.20 7.86
CA ILE A 41 3.44 -11.38 6.84
C ILE A 41 3.18 -9.97 7.38
N GLY A 42 2.72 -9.86 8.64
CA GLY A 42 2.47 -8.58 9.33
C GLY A 42 3.69 -7.65 9.49
N HIS A 43 4.90 -8.20 9.30
CA HIS A 43 6.17 -7.48 9.40
C HIS A 43 6.88 -7.26 8.07
N LEU A 44 6.26 -7.63 6.93
CA LEU A 44 6.85 -7.46 5.62
C LEU A 44 7.11 -5.99 5.28
N LEU A 45 8.31 -5.73 4.76
CA LEU A 45 8.73 -4.45 4.24
C LEU A 45 8.66 -4.44 2.71
N LEU A 46 8.55 -3.25 2.10
CA LEU A 46 8.51 -3.12 0.64
C LEU A 46 9.76 -3.73 -0.05
N ARG A 47 10.92 -3.72 0.61
CA ARG A 47 12.14 -4.38 0.11
C ARG A 47 12.06 -5.90 0.07
N ASP A 48 11.19 -6.49 0.90
CA ASP A 48 11.05 -7.94 1.01
C ASP A 48 10.13 -8.50 -0.09
N LEU A 49 9.36 -7.63 -0.76
CA LEU A 49 8.55 -8.01 -1.91
C LEU A 49 9.45 -8.29 -3.13
N PRO A 50 9.14 -9.36 -3.89
CA PRO A 50 9.87 -9.68 -5.11
C PRO A 50 9.75 -8.54 -6.12
N GLU A 51 10.81 -8.29 -6.87
CA GLU A 51 10.77 -7.37 -7.99
C GLU A 51 9.79 -7.89 -9.06
N GLY A 52 8.98 -7.02 -9.63
CA GLY A 52 7.99 -7.40 -10.64
C GLY A 52 6.81 -6.45 -10.76
N GLY A 53 5.91 -6.79 -11.68
CA GLY A 53 4.75 -5.94 -12.01
C GLY A 53 3.84 -5.67 -10.82
N GLU A 54 3.65 -6.65 -9.94
CA GLU A 54 2.78 -6.52 -8.75
C GLU A 54 3.38 -5.55 -7.72
N LYS A 55 4.70 -5.58 -7.51
CA LYS A 55 5.39 -4.60 -6.65
C LYS A 55 5.30 -3.18 -7.22
N VAL A 56 5.48 -3.03 -8.54
CA VAL A 56 5.34 -1.72 -9.21
C VAL A 56 3.91 -1.19 -9.09
N ALA A 57 2.91 -2.05 -9.28
CA ALA A 57 1.50 -1.67 -9.13
C ALA A 57 1.20 -1.18 -7.70
N LEU A 58 1.69 -1.89 -6.69
CA LEU A 58 1.55 -1.48 -5.28
C LEU A 58 2.20 -0.12 -5.00
N LEU A 59 3.43 0.11 -5.49
CA LEU A 59 4.14 1.39 -5.29
C LEU A 59 3.41 2.58 -5.95
N ARG A 60 2.78 2.35 -7.12
CA ARG A 60 1.95 3.36 -7.79
C ARG A 60 0.68 3.66 -6.99
N CYS A 61 0.01 2.64 -6.47
CA CYS A 61 -1.16 2.83 -5.61
C CYS A 61 -0.79 3.62 -4.36
N ARG A 62 0.31 3.23 -3.69
CA ARG A 62 0.82 3.91 -2.48
C ARG A 62 1.12 5.37 -2.73
N PHE A 63 1.73 5.71 -3.87
CA PHE A 63 1.98 7.09 -4.25
C PHE A 63 0.67 7.88 -4.43
N ALA A 64 -0.33 7.28 -5.08
CA ALA A 64 -1.63 7.92 -5.30
C ALA A 64 -2.37 8.26 -3.99
N ILE A 65 -2.28 7.39 -2.98
CA ILE A 65 -2.89 7.60 -1.65
C ILE A 65 -1.96 8.24 -0.62
N GLY A 66 -0.83 8.82 -1.05
CA GLY A 66 0.08 9.56 -0.17
C GLY A 66 0.85 8.72 0.86
N LEU A 67 1.01 7.41 0.62
CA LEU A 67 1.79 6.52 1.47
C LEU A 67 3.28 6.51 1.09
N SER A 68 4.13 6.23 2.07
CA SER A 68 5.57 6.12 1.86
C SER A 68 5.94 4.95 0.94
N ASN A 69 6.83 5.20 -0.02
CA ASN A 69 7.45 4.20 -0.90
C ASN A 69 8.87 3.79 -0.44
N CYS A 70 9.29 4.16 0.78
CA CYS A 70 10.61 3.77 1.28
C CYS A 70 10.73 2.24 1.37
N PRO A 71 11.87 1.64 0.99
CA PRO A 71 12.05 0.18 1.04
C PRO A 71 11.84 -0.43 2.43
N ASN A 72 12.05 0.37 3.48
CA ASN A 72 11.86 -0.02 4.88
C ASN A 72 10.45 0.28 5.41
N SER A 73 9.53 0.74 4.56
CA SER A 73 8.12 0.93 4.92
C SER A 73 7.40 -0.41 4.91
N ARG A 74 6.44 -0.57 5.84
CA ARG A 74 5.62 -1.77 5.91
C ARG A 74 4.68 -1.89 4.70
N VAL A 75 4.54 -3.12 4.23
CA VAL A 75 3.57 -3.49 3.18
C VAL A 75 2.17 -3.38 3.76
N LEU A 76 1.89 -4.11 4.84
CA LEU A 76 0.65 -4.04 5.59
C LEU A 76 0.64 -2.79 6.47
N ILE A 77 -0.38 -1.97 6.29
CA ILE A 77 -0.67 -0.83 7.14
C ILE A 77 -1.93 -1.20 7.92
N GLY A 78 -1.86 -1.16 9.25
CA GLY A 78 -3.02 -1.46 10.09
C GLY A 78 -4.14 -0.44 9.89
N ASP A 79 -5.31 -0.71 10.48
CA ASP A 79 -6.56 0.09 10.39
C ASP A 79 -6.41 1.62 10.55
N ARG A 80 -5.32 2.07 11.17
CA ARG A 80 -4.93 3.47 11.18
C ARG A 80 -3.86 3.70 10.14
N ALA A 81 -4.24 3.84 8.88
CA ALA A 81 -3.39 4.49 7.87
C ALA A 81 -3.19 5.96 8.25
N ARG A 82 -2.41 6.22 9.30
CA ARG A 82 -1.94 7.56 9.63
C ARG A 82 -0.92 7.89 8.55
N ALA A 83 -1.35 8.60 7.52
CA ALA A 83 -0.48 9.20 6.52
C ALA A 83 0.69 9.86 7.27
N ILE A 84 1.91 9.42 6.96
CA ILE A 84 3.12 9.99 7.58
C ILE A 84 3.41 11.29 6.85
N LEU A 85 2.58 12.31 7.09
CA LEU A 85 2.98 13.70 6.97
C LEU A 85 3.79 13.99 8.23
N THR A 86 5.11 13.93 8.11
CA THR A 86 6.01 14.45 9.15
C THR A 86 5.95 16.00 9.08
N PRO A 87 5.93 16.69 10.23
CA PRO A 87 5.79 18.16 10.32
C PRO A 87 7.02 18.91 9.79
#